data_AF-W3VGD7-F1
#
_entry.id   AF-W3VGD7-F1
#
_cell.length_a   1.000
_cell.length_b   1.000
_cell.length_c   1.000
_cell.angle_alpha   90.00
_cell.angle_beta   90.00
_cell.angle_gamma   90.00
#
_symmetry.space_group_name_H-M   'P 1'
#
loop_
_entity.id
_entity.type
_entity.pdbx_description
1 polymer ?
#
loop_
_entity_poly.entity_id
_entity_poly.type
_entity_poly.pdbx_seq_one_letter_code
_entity_poly.pdbx_strand_id
1 'polypeptide(L)'
;MAASLSRTSRSALCRLTRASNSACIGPGSAGTITRRTASSAARPTDDVDPYHTADASSSSASSSSNLAGRQRTYGQPLPHSHPHLFPRRGVLGSEDALLRPGDALPHDGLYDVGTGIVATEQLTPGIPKSEYEERRKKLMDRLPDNSVVVAMSGRVKSMSGNIFYKFRQETNFWYLTGFQEPDSAVILEKDASSARGYKMTMFVQKRDEHNETWNGPRTGLDGAVDVFGADEAYELDPAILLNHLKQILPRYTHVYVESPTQPTTPRRSASSAQSKAGNLLNYLSPPSTTALDVFAKKSDFEAVVKLLGDTRKCHSLAREVERLRFVKSRNELRIMKRAGRASGEAMSETMGFVRPGVSEAQLQAVFEYNCGLRGSQRPAYVPVVASGSNALTIHYVNNDRLVGPDQLVCIDAGGELDGYASDITRAFPSNADGRFSSAQRDLYSAVLQVLKSCTQLATEEQCFTLADLHRRSVDFLRQELRQIGFHTGGTLERVLYPHYIGHWLGIDLHDCASVERTTRLESGVVVTVEPGVYVPYDDAFPKHFQGIGIRVEDDIAVGETDNIVLSSAAPKEVVDVEAACARYLDQKHTHGTASFQPAMST
;
A
#
# COMPACT_ATOMS: atom_id res chain seq x y z
N MET A 1 -35.58 -41.67 -20.88
CA MET A 1 -36.16 -42.59 -19.86
C MET A 1 -35.63 -42.10 -18.52
N ALA A 2 -36.43 -41.69 -17.51
CA ALA A 2 -37.60 -42.33 -16.91
C ALA A 2 -37.22 -43.67 -16.26
N ALA A 3 -37.40 -43.92 -14.95
CA ALA A 3 -37.93 -43.08 -13.84
C ALA A 3 -37.19 -43.49 -12.52
N SER A 4 -37.57 -43.20 -11.26
CA SER A 4 -38.76 -42.61 -10.63
C SER A 4 -38.50 -42.22 -9.15
N LEU A 5 -39.01 -41.04 -8.70
CA LEU A 5 -39.67 -40.76 -7.39
C LEU A 5 -38.94 -41.04 -6.03
N SER A 6 -39.23 -40.38 -4.90
CA SER A 6 -39.79 -39.03 -4.61
C SER A 6 -39.73 -38.66 -3.11
N ARG A 7 -39.71 -37.35 -2.79
CA ARG A 7 -40.54 -36.58 -1.80
C ARG A 7 -41.38 -37.38 -0.76
N THR A 8 -41.64 -37.00 0.51
CA THR A 8 -41.53 -35.76 1.35
C THR A 8 -41.82 -36.16 2.85
N SER A 9 -41.89 -35.33 3.93
CA SER A 9 -41.97 -33.86 4.11
C SER A 9 -41.51 -33.32 5.48
N ARG A 10 -41.38 -31.98 5.49
CA ARG A 10 -41.37 -30.93 6.55
C ARG A 10 -41.93 -31.17 7.99
N SER A 11 -41.16 -30.61 8.95
CA SER A 11 -41.52 -29.63 10.01
C SER A 11 -42.32 -29.98 11.29
N ALA A 12 -41.62 -29.83 12.43
CA ALA A 12 -41.93 -28.97 13.60
C ALA A 12 -43.14 -29.24 14.52
N LEU A 13 -42.84 -29.54 15.79
CA LEU A 13 -43.24 -28.87 17.06
C LEU A 13 -42.59 -29.67 18.23
N CYS A 14 -42.65 -29.34 19.54
CA CYS A 14 -42.36 -28.11 20.31
C CYS A 14 -42.59 -28.41 21.81
N ARG A 15 -41.79 -27.82 22.73
CA ARG A 15 -42.09 -27.54 24.18
C ARG A 15 -42.19 -28.67 25.24
N LEU A 16 -41.50 -28.40 26.38
CA LEU A 16 -41.84 -28.74 27.80
C LEU A 16 -41.74 -30.25 28.22
N THR A 17 -41.44 -30.67 29.47
CA THR A 17 -41.12 -29.99 30.77
C THR A 17 -40.37 -30.92 31.76
N ARG A 18 -39.80 -30.35 32.86
CA ARG A 18 -39.69 -30.81 34.30
C ARG A 18 -39.89 -32.31 34.64
N ALA A 19 -39.27 -32.92 35.67
CA ALA A 19 -38.23 -32.58 36.67
C ALA A 19 -37.77 -33.94 37.34
N SER A 20 -36.77 -34.08 38.23
CA SER A 20 -36.79 -33.60 39.62
C SER A 20 -35.59 -34.10 40.47
N ASN A 21 -35.35 -33.42 41.59
CA ASN A 21 -34.70 -33.78 42.87
C ASN A 21 -33.85 -35.07 43.00
N SER A 22 -32.65 -34.93 43.61
CA SER A 22 -32.40 -35.32 45.03
C SER A 22 -31.02 -34.78 45.51
N ALA A 23 -30.76 -34.78 46.83
CA ALA A 23 -29.64 -34.06 47.45
C ALA A 23 -28.87 -34.87 48.53
N CYS A 24 -27.68 -34.41 48.91
CA CYS A 24 -26.89 -34.84 50.08
C CYS A 24 -26.08 -33.66 50.68
N ILE A 25 -25.63 -33.81 51.94
CA ILE A 25 -25.04 -32.79 52.84
C ILE A 25 -23.85 -33.45 53.57
N GLY A 26 -22.74 -32.82 53.98
CA GLY A 26 -22.27 -31.41 54.02
C GLY A 26 -20.86 -31.43 54.67
N PRO A 27 -20.45 -30.48 55.56
CA PRO A 27 -20.98 -29.14 55.85
C PRO A 27 -19.90 -28.01 55.94
N GLY A 28 -20.35 -26.75 55.92
CA GLY A 28 -19.87 -25.66 56.81
C GLY A 28 -18.41 -25.16 56.81
N SER A 29 -18.17 -24.00 56.22
CA SER A 29 -17.51 -22.86 56.89
C SER A 29 -18.05 -21.53 56.33
N ALA A 30 -17.92 -20.42 57.06
CA ALA A 30 -18.60 -19.16 56.74
C ALA A 30 -17.64 -18.00 56.43
N GLY A 31 -17.99 -17.18 55.42
CA GLY A 31 -17.27 -15.96 55.06
C GLY A 31 -18.13 -15.03 54.21
N THR A 32 -18.36 -13.81 54.68
CA THR A 32 -19.28 -12.84 54.06
C THR A 32 -18.69 -12.21 52.79
N ILE A 33 -19.45 -12.22 51.69
CA ILE A 33 -19.10 -11.50 50.45
C ILE A 33 -20.00 -10.28 50.29
N THR A 34 -19.40 -9.09 50.17
CA THR A 34 -20.07 -7.87 49.71
C THR A 34 -19.30 -7.26 48.54
N ARG A 35 -20.04 -6.73 47.55
CA ARG A 35 -19.46 -6.16 46.32
C ARG A 35 -18.68 -4.87 46.61
N ARG A 36 -17.58 -4.65 45.90
CA ARG A 36 -17.02 -3.31 45.65
C ARG A 36 -16.88 -3.07 44.16
N THR A 37 -17.59 -2.05 43.66
CA THR A 37 -17.32 -1.41 42.37
C THR A 37 -16.19 -0.39 42.55
N ALA A 38 -15.23 -0.36 41.63
CA ALA A 38 -14.19 0.66 41.64
C ALA A 38 -14.68 1.92 40.89
N SER A 39 -14.47 3.09 41.50
CA SER A 39 -14.58 4.40 40.88
C SER A 39 -13.46 5.26 41.44
N SER A 40 -12.72 5.95 40.57
CA SER A 40 -11.60 6.80 40.94
C SER A 40 -11.69 8.12 40.17
N ALA A 41 -12.24 9.14 40.83
CA ALA A 41 -12.21 10.51 40.32
C ALA A 41 -10.92 11.20 40.78
N ALA A 42 -10.33 12.01 39.90
CA ALA A 42 -9.36 13.04 40.27
C ALA A 42 -10.08 14.40 40.39
N ARG A 43 -9.64 15.24 41.32
CA ARG A 43 -10.20 16.60 41.52
C ARG A 43 -9.37 17.63 40.73
N PRO A 44 -9.97 18.75 40.29
CA PRO A 44 -9.22 19.94 39.96
C PRO A 44 -8.68 20.61 41.23
N THR A 45 -7.67 21.46 41.07
CA THR A 45 -7.26 22.48 42.03
C THR A 45 -7.35 23.83 41.32
N ASP A 46 -8.22 24.71 41.81
CA ASP A 46 -8.28 26.10 41.36
C ASP A 46 -7.05 26.86 41.89
N ASP A 47 -6.53 27.78 41.08
CA ASP A 47 -5.77 28.94 41.56
C ASP A 47 -6.11 30.12 40.65
N VAL A 48 -6.24 31.32 41.23
CA VAL A 48 -6.77 32.51 40.57
C VAL A 48 -5.96 33.74 40.98
N ASP A 49 -5.53 34.55 40.00
CA ASP A 49 -5.16 35.95 40.22
C ASP A 49 -5.75 36.83 39.07
N PRO A 50 -6.60 37.85 39.33
CA PRO A 50 -7.48 38.41 38.30
C PRO A 50 -7.38 39.94 38.12
N TYR A 51 -6.51 40.42 37.21
CA TYR A 51 -6.46 41.86 36.85
C TYR A 51 -6.19 42.14 35.36
N HIS A 52 -7.26 42.36 34.58
CA HIS A 52 -7.62 43.66 33.97
C HIS A 52 -8.80 43.55 32.98
N THR A 53 -9.51 44.65 32.75
CA THR A 53 -10.78 44.71 32.01
C THR A 53 -10.80 45.80 30.94
N ALA A 54 -11.62 45.61 29.90
CA ALA A 54 -11.95 46.56 28.82
C ALA A 54 -10.79 46.83 27.82
N ASP A 55 -11.03 47.26 26.58
CA ASP A 55 -12.25 47.84 26.01
C ASP A 55 -12.57 47.31 24.58
N ALA A 56 -13.74 47.68 24.03
CA ALA A 56 -14.21 47.20 22.72
C ALA A 56 -14.20 48.29 21.62
N SER A 57 -13.82 47.93 20.39
CA SER A 57 -14.23 48.65 19.17
C SER A 57 -13.99 47.82 17.89
N SER A 58 -14.63 48.20 16.79
CA SER A 58 -14.59 47.53 15.49
C SER A 58 -13.82 48.34 14.44
N SER A 59 -13.12 47.66 13.52
CA SER A 59 -12.89 48.15 12.16
C SER A 59 -12.31 47.05 11.26
N SER A 60 -12.44 47.24 9.95
CA SER A 60 -11.94 46.35 8.89
C SER A 60 -10.82 47.01 8.10
N ALA A 61 -9.70 46.32 7.89
CA ALA A 61 -8.74 46.64 6.82
C ALA A 61 -7.87 45.42 6.45
N SER A 62 -7.28 45.48 5.27
CA SER A 62 -6.32 44.51 4.74
C SER A 62 -4.90 44.74 5.25
N SER A 63 -4.06 43.71 5.19
CA SER A 63 -2.75 43.69 4.48
C SER A 63 -1.72 42.74 5.13
N SER A 64 -0.66 42.46 4.39
CA SER A 64 0.45 41.59 4.76
C SER A 64 1.44 42.27 5.72
N SER A 65 2.40 41.47 6.24
CA SER A 65 3.47 41.84 7.19
C SER A 65 3.05 42.03 8.67
N ASN A 66 3.00 40.92 9.42
CA ASN A 66 3.16 40.91 10.88
C ASN A 66 3.44 39.47 11.41
N LEU A 67 4.61 38.91 11.06
CA LEU A 67 5.03 37.55 11.45
C LEU A 67 5.88 37.47 12.73
N ALA A 68 6.34 38.61 13.26
CA ALA A 68 7.27 38.64 14.40
C ALA A 68 6.63 38.52 15.80
N GLY A 69 5.29 38.46 15.89
CA GLY A 69 4.55 38.62 17.16
C GLY A 69 3.64 37.47 17.59
N ARG A 70 3.54 36.36 16.83
CA ARG A 70 2.71 35.21 17.25
C ARG A 70 3.47 34.34 18.27
N GLN A 71 3.15 34.55 19.54
CA GLN A 71 3.53 33.65 20.63
C GLN A 71 2.98 32.24 20.32
N ARG A 72 3.89 31.28 20.10
CA ARG A 72 3.51 29.90 19.71
C ARG A 72 2.84 29.20 20.89
N THR A 73 1.59 28.81 20.72
CA THR A 73 0.88 27.94 21.67
C THR A 73 1.44 26.51 21.65
N TYR A 74 1.12 25.74 22.68
CA TYR A 74 1.57 24.35 22.81
C TYR A 74 1.08 23.49 21.65
N GLY A 75 1.79 22.39 21.38
CA GLY A 75 1.52 21.51 20.24
C GLY A 75 2.01 22.04 18.88
N GLN A 76 2.48 23.28 18.74
CA GLN A 76 3.15 23.72 17.51
C GLN A 76 4.41 22.88 17.23
N PRO A 77 4.43 22.05 16.16
CA PRO A 77 5.66 21.39 15.76
C PRO A 77 6.65 22.47 15.32
N LEU A 78 7.90 22.30 15.71
CA LEU A 78 8.98 23.19 15.32
C LEU A 78 9.29 22.96 13.83
N PRO A 79 10.03 23.87 13.15
CA PRO A 79 10.47 23.66 11.77
C PRO A 79 11.34 22.40 11.53
N HIS A 80 11.64 21.63 12.57
CA HIS A 80 12.32 20.32 12.52
C HIS A 80 11.48 19.16 13.11
N SER A 81 10.23 19.39 13.50
CA SER A 81 9.30 18.34 13.98
C SER A 81 7.90 18.39 13.32
N HIS A 82 7.79 19.12 12.20
CA HIS A 82 6.60 19.17 11.35
C HIS A 82 6.22 17.76 10.85
N PRO A 83 4.92 17.40 10.68
CA PRO A 83 4.51 15.99 10.49
C PRO A 83 5.13 15.29 9.26
N HIS A 84 5.43 16.06 8.22
CA HIS A 84 6.02 15.59 6.96
C HIS A 84 7.53 15.85 6.86
N LEU A 85 8.16 16.33 7.93
CA LEU A 85 9.59 16.54 8.01
C LEU A 85 10.25 15.39 8.78
N PHE A 86 11.22 14.75 8.13
CA PHE A 86 11.86 13.52 8.58
C PHE A 86 13.38 13.67 8.66
N PRO A 87 14.08 12.83 9.44
CA PRO A 87 15.54 12.80 9.48
C PRO A 87 16.12 12.55 8.08
N ARG A 88 17.15 13.31 7.70
CA ARG A 88 17.78 13.18 6.39
C ARG A 88 18.49 11.84 6.26
N ARG A 89 17.98 10.99 5.36
CA ARG A 89 18.53 9.65 5.09
C ARG A 89 19.58 9.74 3.98
N GLY A 90 20.85 9.83 4.37
CA GLY A 90 21.97 9.93 3.42
C GLY A 90 21.95 11.20 2.57
N VAL A 91 22.60 11.14 1.41
CA VAL A 91 22.63 12.25 0.43
C VAL A 91 21.46 12.12 -0.54
N LEU A 92 20.78 13.23 -0.84
CA LEU A 92 19.70 13.25 -1.84
C LEU A 92 20.23 12.74 -3.19
N GLY A 93 19.64 11.64 -3.69
CA GLY A 93 20.08 10.98 -4.93
C GLY A 93 21.19 9.93 -4.78
N SER A 94 21.54 9.53 -3.56
CA SER A 94 22.34 8.32 -3.27
C SER A 94 21.45 7.11 -2.97
N GLU A 95 22.01 5.89 -2.98
CA GLU A 95 21.29 4.68 -2.54
C GLU A 95 21.37 4.45 -1.01
N ASP A 96 22.37 5.03 -0.34
CA ASP A 96 22.74 4.79 1.07
C ASP A 96 21.78 5.42 2.11
N ALA A 97 20.52 5.60 1.71
CA ALA A 97 19.45 6.22 2.48
C ALA A 97 18.66 5.21 3.34
N LEU A 98 19.36 4.25 3.96
CA LEU A 98 18.76 3.20 4.81
C LEU A 98 19.42 3.20 6.20
N LEU A 99 18.73 3.76 7.19
CA LEU A 99 19.05 3.57 8.61
C LEU A 99 18.42 2.25 9.08
N ARG A 100 19.25 1.28 9.46
CA ARG A 100 18.84 0.02 10.09
C ARG A 100 18.76 0.20 11.62
N PRO A 101 17.81 -0.44 12.32
CA PRO A 101 17.82 -0.47 13.78
C PRO A 101 19.13 -1.09 14.31
N GLY A 102 19.93 -0.27 14.98
CA GLY A 102 21.27 -0.65 15.46
C GLY A 102 22.42 0.00 14.70
N ASP A 103 22.17 0.64 13.55
CA ASP A 103 23.18 1.50 12.91
C ASP A 103 23.50 2.68 13.84
N ALA A 104 24.79 2.95 14.03
CA ALA A 104 25.23 4.13 14.74
C ALA A 104 24.83 5.39 13.95
N LEU A 105 24.15 6.32 14.62
CA LEU A 105 23.88 7.65 14.09
C LEU A 105 25.22 8.29 13.64
N PRO A 106 25.38 8.69 12.36
CA PRO A 106 26.68 8.97 11.77
C PRO A 106 27.43 10.10 12.49
N HIS A 107 28.48 9.74 13.22
CA HIS A 107 29.22 10.60 14.13
C HIS A 107 29.73 11.91 13.50
N ASP A 108 29.77 12.95 14.35
CA ASP A 108 30.40 14.27 14.24
C ASP A 108 31.04 14.62 12.88
N GLY A 109 30.32 15.45 12.12
CA GLY A 109 30.67 15.87 10.76
C GLY A 109 29.44 16.13 9.89
N LEU A 110 28.31 15.50 10.23
CA LEU A 110 26.99 15.73 9.63
C LEU A 110 26.05 16.52 10.56
N TYR A 111 26.22 16.45 11.87
CA TYR A 111 25.43 17.24 12.83
C TYR A 111 25.92 18.68 12.92
N ASP A 112 25.12 19.62 12.43
CA ASP A 112 25.19 21.01 12.87
C ASP A 112 24.65 21.09 14.32
N VAL A 113 25.35 21.81 15.19
CA VAL A 113 25.25 21.68 16.65
C VAL A 113 24.09 22.52 17.19
N GLY A 114 22.87 22.13 16.82
CA GLY A 114 21.63 22.76 17.27
C GLY A 114 20.35 22.05 16.78
N THR A 115 20.38 21.39 15.63
CA THR A 115 19.26 20.61 15.09
C THR A 115 19.76 19.41 14.31
N GLY A 116 19.29 18.19 14.66
CA GLY A 116 19.53 17.00 13.83
C GLY A 116 18.99 17.22 12.42
N ILE A 117 19.74 16.80 11.39
CA ILE A 117 19.43 17.20 10.00
C ILE A 117 18.06 16.69 9.58
N VAL A 118 17.15 17.63 9.35
CA VAL A 118 15.84 17.39 8.76
C VAL A 118 15.93 17.68 7.26
N ALA A 119 15.26 16.84 6.46
CA ALA A 119 15.23 16.96 5.01
C ALA A 119 14.29 18.10 4.51
N THR A 120 14.62 19.35 4.86
CA THR A 120 13.79 20.54 4.54
C THR A 120 13.69 20.83 3.04
N GLU A 121 14.57 20.25 2.22
CA GLU A 121 14.56 20.29 0.76
C GLU A 121 13.60 19.28 0.12
N GLN A 122 13.06 18.35 0.91
CA GLN A 122 12.22 17.23 0.47
C GLN A 122 10.77 17.40 0.96
N LEU A 123 9.83 16.68 0.35
CA LEU A 123 8.45 16.52 0.87
C LEU A 123 8.18 15.10 1.33
N THR A 124 8.82 14.12 0.69
CA THR A 124 8.78 12.69 1.06
C THR A 124 10.19 12.11 0.90
N PRO A 125 10.55 11.01 1.60
CA PRO A 125 11.95 10.59 1.67
C PRO A 125 12.52 10.18 0.31
N GLY A 126 13.46 10.99 -0.19
CA GLY A 126 14.09 10.84 -1.50
C GLY A 126 13.53 11.75 -2.61
N ILE A 127 12.33 12.35 -2.45
CA ILE A 127 11.72 13.23 -3.47
C ILE A 127 11.82 14.70 -3.03
N PRO A 128 12.53 15.56 -3.79
CA PRO A 128 12.68 16.98 -3.47
C PRO A 128 11.39 17.78 -3.75
N LYS A 129 11.23 18.92 -3.07
CA LYS A 129 10.14 19.89 -3.30
C LYS A 129 9.99 20.29 -4.78
N SER A 130 11.12 20.46 -5.48
CA SER A 130 11.16 20.80 -6.90
C SER A 130 10.58 19.73 -7.82
N GLU A 131 10.67 18.44 -7.46
CA GLU A 131 10.12 17.36 -8.29
C GLU A 131 8.60 17.30 -8.17
N TYR A 132 8.03 17.52 -6.99
CA TYR A 132 6.57 17.65 -6.84
C TYR A 132 6.02 18.88 -7.59
N GLU A 133 6.75 19.99 -7.61
CA GLU A 133 6.44 21.16 -8.45
C GLU A 133 6.53 20.81 -9.94
N GLU A 134 7.57 20.10 -10.38
CA GLU A 134 7.73 19.63 -11.76
C GLU A 134 6.62 18.67 -12.20
N ARG A 135 6.17 17.75 -11.33
CA ARG A 135 5.04 16.83 -11.58
C ARG A 135 3.74 17.61 -11.82
N ARG A 136 3.42 18.59 -10.96
CA ARG A 136 2.25 19.46 -11.12
C ARG A 136 2.35 20.30 -12.39
N LYS A 137 3.51 20.90 -12.67
CA LYS A 137 3.74 21.67 -13.89
C LYS A 137 3.57 20.82 -15.15
N LYS A 138 4.19 19.63 -15.20
CA LYS A 138 4.04 18.66 -16.31
C LYS A 138 2.58 18.26 -16.53
N LEU A 139 1.78 18.10 -15.48
CA LEU A 139 0.34 17.89 -15.61
C LEU A 139 -0.32 19.12 -16.26
N MET A 140 -0.20 20.30 -15.64
CA MET A 140 -0.93 21.51 -16.05
C MET A 140 -0.51 22.04 -17.44
N ASP A 141 0.74 21.86 -17.84
CA ASP A 141 1.22 22.19 -19.19
C ASP A 141 0.56 21.30 -20.27
N ARG A 142 0.28 20.03 -19.96
CA ARG A 142 -0.38 19.06 -20.87
C ARG A 142 -1.89 19.28 -21.02
N LEU A 143 -2.58 19.82 -20.00
CA LEU A 143 -4.02 20.03 -20.05
C LEU A 143 -4.37 21.20 -21.00
N PRO A 144 -5.55 21.21 -21.66
CA PRO A 144 -6.00 22.35 -22.44
C PRO A 144 -6.10 23.65 -21.62
N ASP A 145 -6.14 24.80 -22.26
CA ASP A 145 -6.45 26.06 -21.58
C ASP A 145 -7.88 26.04 -21.00
N ASN A 146 -8.10 26.80 -19.93
CA ASN A 146 -9.32 26.74 -19.10
C ASN A 146 -9.57 25.34 -18.51
N SER A 147 -8.49 24.66 -18.09
CA SER A 147 -8.55 23.45 -17.26
C SER A 147 -8.42 23.76 -15.76
N VAL A 148 -9.12 22.96 -14.94
CA VAL A 148 -8.90 22.85 -13.49
C VAL A 148 -8.79 21.39 -13.07
N VAL A 149 -7.86 21.09 -12.17
CA VAL A 149 -7.75 19.80 -11.47
C VAL A 149 -8.35 19.94 -10.08
N VAL A 150 -9.13 18.95 -9.65
CA VAL A 150 -9.59 18.82 -8.25
C VAL A 150 -9.26 17.40 -7.79
N ALA A 151 -8.22 17.26 -6.96
CA ALA A 151 -7.79 15.99 -6.39
C ALA A 151 -8.13 15.94 -4.89
N MET A 152 -8.70 14.82 -4.46
CA MET A 152 -9.05 14.60 -3.06
C MET A 152 -8.03 13.68 -2.39
N SER A 153 -7.73 13.93 -1.12
CA SER A 153 -6.95 13.00 -0.32
C SER A 153 -7.71 11.68 -0.13
N GLY A 154 -6.95 10.64 0.19
CA GLY A 154 -7.48 9.45 0.83
C GLY A 154 -8.02 9.76 2.23
N ARG A 155 -8.70 8.77 2.80
CA ARG A 155 -9.31 8.85 4.13
C ARG A 155 -8.80 7.75 5.06
N VAL A 156 -8.88 7.99 6.36
CA VAL A 156 -8.70 6.97 7.39
C VAL A 156 -9.70 5.82 7.16
N LYS A 157 -9.32 4.56 7.37
CA LYS A 157 -10.22 3.41 7.24
C LYS A 157 -10.33 2.70 8.60
N SER A 158 -11.54 2.37 9.05
CA SER A 158 -11.73 1.62 10.31
C SER A 158 -11.49 0.12 10.11
N MET A 159 -10.80 -0.47 11.08
CA MET A 159 -10.68 -1.92 11.28
C MET A 159 -11.88 -2.44 12.09
N SER A 160 -12.24 -1.75 13.19
CA SER A 160 -13.40 -2.08 14.01
C SER A 160 -13.82 -0.88 14.86
N GLY A 161 -15.08 -0.44 14.73
CA GLY A 161 -15.60 0.74 15.44
C GLY A 161 -14.76 1.99 15.16
N ASN A 162 -14.13 2.53 16.19
CA ASN A 162 -13.25 3.70 16.10
C ASN A 162 -11.75 3.34 15.94
N ILE A 163 -11.39 2.05 15.94
CA ILE A 163 -10.00 1.59 15.72
C ILE A 163 -9.69 1.60 14.23
N PHE A 164 -8.65 2.32 13.82
CA PHE A 164 -8.30 2.55 12.42
C PHE A 164 -7.09 1.73 11.94
N TYR A 165 -7.07 1.43 10.64
CA TYR A 165 -5.89 0.96 9.93
C TYR A 165 -4.86 2.09 9.79
N LYS A 166 -3.58 1.73 9.64
CA LYS A 166 -2.51 2.67 9.28
C LYS A 166 -2.88 3.41 7.98
N PHE A 167 -2.76 4.73 7.98
CA PHE A 167 -3.15 5.56 6.84
C PHE A 167 -2.27 5.28 5.61
N ARG A 168 -2.92 5.27 4.44
CA ARG A 168 -2.32 5.30 3.09
C ARG A 168 -3.11 6.33 2.29
N GLN A 169 -2.38 7.29 1.75
CA GLN A 169 -2.92 8.38 0.94
C GLN A 169 -3.51 7.87 -0.38
N GLU A 170 -4.42 8.64 -0.98
CA GLU A 170 -4.82 8.45 -2.39
C GLU A 170 -3.60 8.75 -3.28
N THR A 171 -3.34 7.89 -4.25
CA THR A 171 -2.08 7.86 -4.98
C THR A 171 -1.85 9.06 -5.89
N ASN A 172 -2.86 9.53 -6.64
CA ASN A 172 -2.68 10.63 -7.57
C ASN A 172 -2.54 11.96 -6.83
N PHE A 173 -3.32 12.16 -5.76
CA PHE A 173 -3.14 13.23 -4.78
C PHE A 173 -1.73 13.18 -4.16
N TRP A 174 -1.25 12.02 -3.74
CA TRP A 174 0.09 11.88 -3.17
C TRP A 174 1.19 12.17 -4.19
N TYR A 175 1.08 11.66 -5.42
CA TYR A 175 2.06 11.90 -6.50
C TYR A 175 2.21 13.39 -6.83
N LEU A 176 1.14 14.18 -6.72
CA LEU A 176 1.11 15.62 -7.00
C LEU A 176 1.51 16.51 -5.81
N THR A 177 1.50 15.99 -4.58
CA THR A 177 1.66 16.82 -3.36
C THR A 177 2.72 16.32 -2.36
N GLY A 178 2.93 15.01 -2.24
CA GLY A 178 3.67 14.39 -1.13
C GLY A 178 2.97 14.49 0.24
N PHE A 179 1.77 15.07 0.31
CA PHE A 179 1.08 15.39 1.55
C PHE A 179 0.45 14.12 2.17
N GLN A 180 0.81 13.79 3.41
CA GLN A 180 0.47 12.50 4.04
C GLN A 180 -0.61 12.57 5.15
N GLU A 181 -1.40 13.65 5.23
CA GLU A 181 -2.57 13.72 6.13
C GLU A 181 -3.88 13.36 5.39
N PRO A 182 -4.87 12.76 6.08
CA PRO A 182 -6.19 12.46 5.53
C PRO A 182 -7.06 13.72 5.40
N ASP A 183 -8.25 13.53 4.84
CA ASP A 183 -9.34 14.50 4.82
C ASP A 183 -8.86 15.93 4.47
N SER A 184 -8.31 16.04 3.25
CA SER A 184 -7.73 17.23 2.61
C SER A 184 -7.98 17.23 1.09
N ALA A 185 -7.71 18.35 0.39
CA ALA A 185 -7.87 18.52 -1.06
C ALA A 185 -6.75 19.38 -1.68
N VAL A 186 -6.50 19.22 -2.97
CA VAL A 186 -5.72 20.16 -3.77
C VAL A 186 -6.47 20.50 -5.06
N ILE A 187 -6.51 21.78 -5.39
CA ILE A 187 -7.08 22.32 -6.62
C ILE A 187 -5.95 23.00 -7.40
N LEU A 188 -5.78 22.64 -8.66
CA LEU A 188 -4.83 23.27 -9.57
C LEU A 188 -5.61 23.99 -10.68
N GLU A 189 -5.63 25.31 -10.64
CA GLU A 189 -6.29 26.17 -11.63
C GLU A 189 -5.28 26.55 -12.72
N LYS A 190 -5.53 26.25 -14.01
CA LYS A 190 -4.59 26.62 -15.08
C LYS A 190 -4.63 28.15 -15.29
N ASP A 191 -3.47 28.78 -15.15
CA ASP A 191 -3.34 30.23 -15.10
C ASP A 191 -2.04 30.67 -15.78
N ALA A 192 -2.17 31.23 -16.98
CA ALA A 192 -1.04 31.75 -17.77
C ALA A 192 -0.45 33.07 -17.23
N SER A 193 -1.06 33.69 -16.22
CA SER A 193 -0.50 34.86 -15.51
C SER A 193 0.38 34.45 -14.31
N SER A 194 0.20 33.23 -13.79
CA SER A 194 1.07 32.66 -12.76
C SER A 194 2.42 32.25 -13.35
N ALA A 195 3.51 32.57 -12.64
CA ALA A 195 4.87 32.25 -13.07
C ALA A 195 5.15 30.73 -13.20
N ARG A 196 4.37 29.87 -12.54
CA ARG A 196 4.43 28.40 -12.69
C ARG A 196 3.49 27.85 -13.78
N GLY A 197 2.58 28.68 -14.31
CA GLY A 197 1.55 28.32 -15.32
C GLY A 197 0.22 27.82 -14.71
N TYR A 198 0.10 27.82 -13.39
CA TYR A 198 -1.09 27.42 -12.65
C TYR A 198 -1.10 28.05 -11.25
N LYS A 199 -2.25 28.05 -10.59
CA LYS A 199 -2.41 28.38 -9.18
C LYS A 199 -2.72 27.10 -8.40
N MET A 200 -2.08 26.92 -7.24
CA MET A 200 -2.28 25.80 -6.33
C MET A 200 -3.03 26.23 -5.07
N THR A 201 -4.26 25.76 -4.90
CA THR A 201 -5.07 25.98 -3.70
C THR A 201 -5.17 24.66 -2.92
N MET A 202 -4.72 24.63 -1.67
CA MET A 202 -4.89 23.47 -0.78
C MET A 202 -6.03 23.68 0.22
N PHE A 203 -6.75 22.61 0.52
CA PHE A 203 -7.71 22.56 1.62
C PHE A 203 -7.23 21.51 2.61
N VAL A 204 -6.87 21.89 3.82
CA VAL A 204 -6.29 20.97 4.81
C VAL A 204 -6.99 21.13 6.15
N GLN A 205 -6.84 20.14 7.01
CA GLN A 205 -7.29 20.23 8.38
C GLN A 205 -6.62 21.40 9.11
N LYS A 206 -7.41 22.29 9.73
CA LYS A 206 -6.83 23.31 10.62
C LYS A 206 -6.19 22.65 11.84
N ARG A 207 -5.27 23.38 12.44
CA ARG A 207 -4.61 22.98 13.68
C ARG A 207 -5.54 23.18 14.86
N ASP A 208 -5.60 22.18 15.73
CA ASP A 208 -6.52 22.11 16.86
C ASP A 208 -5.82 21.36 18.00
N GLU A 209 -5.47 22.08 19.07
CA GLU A 209 -4.63 21.56 20.16
C GLU A 209 -5.22 20.30 20.81
N HIS A 210 -6.55 20.25 20.94
CA HIS A 210 -7.25 19.08 21.47
C HIS A 210 -7.12 17.88 20.53
N ASN A 211 -7.41 18.05 19.23
CA ASN A 211 -7.29 16.96 18.26
C ASN A 211 -5.85 16.48 18.09
N GLU A 212 -4.88 17.40 18.05
CA GLU A 212 -3.45 17.08 17.90
C GLU A 212 -2.91 16.32 19.11
N THR A 213 -3.41 16.60 20.32
CA THR A 213 -3.11 15.84 21.54
C THR A 213 -3.53 14.35 21.43
N TRP A 214 -4.63 14.06 20.74
CA TRP A 214 -5.15 12.69 20.58
C TRP A 214 -4.68 11.96 19.31
N ASN A 215 -4.39 12.69 18.23
CA ASN A 215 -4.20 12.10 16.89
C ASN A 215 -2.81 12.42 16.28
N GLY A 216 -2.00 13.24 16.94
CA GLY A 216 -0.71 13.73 16.43
C GLY A 216 -0.82 15.10 15.74
N PRO A 217 0.31 15.80 15.57
CA PRO A 217 0.36 17.15 15.00
C PRO A 217 -0.11 17.19 13.54
N ARG A 218 -0.68 18.33 13.12
CA ARG A 218 -1.14 18.61 11.74
C ARG A 218 -0.27 19.65 11.05
N THR A 219 -0.28 19.66 9.72
CA THR A 219 0.44 20.67 8.90
C THR A 219 -0.12 22.08 9.09
N GLY A 220 -1.45 22.22 9.14
CA GLY A 220 -2.11 23.52 9.19
C GLY A 220 -2.09 24.29 7.87
N LEU A 221 -2.72 25.47 7.89
CA LEU A 221 -2.83 26.33 6.70
C LEU A 221 -1.49 27.00 6.37
N ASP A 222 -0.74 27.33 7.42
CA ASP A 222 0.63 27.82 7.38
C ASP A 222 1.58 26.79 6.75
N GLY A 223 1.60 25.55 7.23
CA GLY A 223 2.44 24.52 6.65
C GLY A 223 2.08 24.14 5.19
N ALA A 224 0.82 24.27 4.79
CA ALA A 224 0.40 24.02 3.41
C ALA A 224 0.98 25.05 2.41
N VAL A 225 1.19 26.30 2.85
CA VAL A 225 1.90 27.32 2.09
C VAL A 225 3.42 27.12 2.23
N ASP A 226 3.94 27.18 3.45
CA ASP A 226 5.38 27.27 3.74
C ASP A 226 6.17 25.99 3.44
N VAL A 227 5.56 24.82 3.58
CA VAL A 227 6.20 23.52 3.30
C VAL A 227 5.84 23.01 1.92
N PHE A 228 4.55 22.98 1.58
CA PHE A 228 4.05 22.35 0.34
C PHE A 228 3.98 23.28 -0.88
N GLY A 229 4.13 24.60 -0.68
CA GLY A 229 4.23 25.57 -1.76
C GLY A 229 2.90 25.93 -2.44
N ALA A 230 1.77 25.77 -1.73
CA ALA A 230 0.47 26.26 -2.19
C ALA A 230 0.44 27.81 -2.24
N ASP A 231 -0.23 28.37 -3.23
CA ASP A 231 -0.47 29.82 -3.33
C ASP A 231 -1.54 30.29 -2.33
N GLU A 232 -2.53 29.42 -2.05
CA GLU A 232 -3.58 29.64 -1.06
C GLU A 232 -3.84 28.37 -0.25
N ALA A 233 -4.15 28.51 1.04
CA ALA A 233 -4.54 27.42 1.92
C ALA A 233 -5.81 27.76 2.71
N TYR A 234 -6.77 26.84 2.70
CA TYR A 234 -8.06 26.95 3.40
C TYR A 234 -8.30 25.76 4.34
N GLU A 235 -9.15 25.95 5.34
CA GLU A 235 -9.63 24.82 6.15
C GLU A 235 -10.49 23.89 5.27
N LEU A 236 -10.27 22.57 5.33
CA LEU A 236 -11.20 21.59 4.77
C LEU A 236 -12.45 21.46 5.66
N ASP A 237 -13.23 22.54 5.69
CA ASP A 237 -14.63 22.51 6.05
C ASP A 237 -15.48 22.15 4.81
N PRO A 238 -16.44 21.21 4.94
CA PRO A 238 -17.55 20.99 4.02
C PRO A 238 -18.06 22.18 3.19
N ALA A 239 -18.49 23.25 3.85
CA ALA A 239 -19.12 24.40 3.21
C ALA A 239 -18.09 25.34 2.56
N ILE A 240 -16.88 25.47 3.13
CA ILE A 240 -15.79 26.25 2.52
C ILE A 240 -15.38 25.64 1.17
N LEU A 241 -15.05 24.34 1.13
CA LEU A 241 -14.70 23.65 -0.13
C LEU A 241 -15.84 23.73 -1.15
N LEU A 242 -17.07 23.47 -0.72
CA LEU A 242 -18.26 23.55 -1.57
C LEU A 242 -18.47 24.93 -2.18
N ASN A 243 -18.37 25.99 -1.38
CA ASN A 243 -18.55 27.36 -1.86
C ASN A 243 -17.44 27.76 -2.83
N HIS A 244 -16.21 27.32 -2.60
CA HIS A 244 -15.10 27.51 -3.53
C HIS A 244 -15.34 26.77 -4.87
N LEU A 245 -15.66 25.48 -4.84
CA LEU A 245 -15.98 24.69 -6.04
C LEU A 245 -17.14 25.30 -6.86
N LYS A 246 -18.20 25.77 -6.21
CA LYS A 246 -19.30 26.50 -6.85
C LYS A 246 -18.85 27.78 -7.58
N GLN A 247 -17.86 28.49 -7.04
CA GLN A 247 -17.37 29.74 -7.61
C GLN A 247 -16.39 29.52 -8.77
N ILE A 248 -15.59 28.45 -8.74
CA ILE A 248 -14.55 28.19 -9.74
C ILE A 248 -15.02 27.28 -10.90
N LEU A 249 -15.71 26.16 -10.63
CA LEU A 249 -16.03 25.15 -11.66
C LEU A 249 -16.86 25.67 -12.86
N PRO A 250 -17.78 26.66 -12.72
CA PRO A 250 -18.47 27.23 -13.87
C PRO A 250 -17.56 27.92 -14.88
N ARG A 251 -16.39 28.43 -14.44
CA ARG A 251 -15.43 29.21 -15.27
C ARG A 251 -14.67 28.33 -16.26
N TYR A 252 -14.37 27.09 -15.87
CA TYR A 252 -13.51 26.18 -16.62
C TYR A 252 -14.28 25.35 -17.65
N THR A 253 -13.66 25.04 -18.79
CA THR A 253 -14.22 24.16 -19.82
C THR A 253 -13.82 22.71 -19.61
N HIS A 254 -12.68 22.46 -18.96
CA HIS A 254 -12.19 21.13 -18.63
C HIS A 254 -12.00 21.00 -17.12
N VAL A 255 -12.59 19.96 -16.53
CA VAL A 255 -12.52 19.67 -15.10
C VAL A 255 -11.97 18.25 -14.93
N TYR A 256 -10.79 18.13 -14.35
CA TYR A 256 -10.12 16.86 -14.11
C TYR A 256 -10.33 16.45 -12.67
N VAL A 257 -11.03 15.34 -12.46
CA VAL A 257 -11.36 14.78 -11.15
C VAL A 257 -11.07 13.31 -11.11
N GLU A 258 -10.82 12.78 -9.92
CA GLU A 258 -10.86 11.34 -9.73
C GLU A 258 -12.26 10.80 -10.01
N SER A 259 -12.30 9.71 -10.77
CA SER A 259 -13.57 9.11 -11.18
C SER A 259 -14.19 8.36 -9.99
N PRO A 260 -15.47 8.59 -9.66
CA PRO A 260 -16.14 7.88 -8.57
C PRO A 260 -15.95 6.37 -8.72
N THR A 261 -15.40 5.73 -7.69
CA THR A 261 -15.05 4.30 -7.75
C THR A 261 -16.30 3.47 -8.05
N GLN A 262 -16.46 3.01 -9.29
CA GLN A 262 -17.52 2.08 -9.63
C GLN A 262 -17.31 0.80 -8.82
N PRO A 263 -18.35 0.27 -8.13
CA PRO A 263 -18.23 -1.02 -7.48
C PRO A 263 -17.84 -2.08 -8.52
N THR A 264 -16.71 -2.76 -8.31
CA THR A 264 -16.15 -3.78 -9.22
C THR A 264 -17.00 -5.05 -9.33
N THR A 265 -18.18 -5.07 -8.69
CA THR A 265 -19.26 -6.02 -8.95
C THR A 265 -20.53 -5.24 -9.32
N PRO A 266 -21.18 -5.54 -10.47
CA PRO A 266 -22.46 -4.93 -10.80
C PRO A 266 -23.51 -5.42 -9.80
N ARG A 267 -23.85 -4.58 -8.82
CA ARG A 267 -24.93 -4.85 -7.86
C ARG A 267 -26.23 -5.08 -8.63
N ARG A 268 -26.63 -6.35 -8.76
CA ARG A 268 -27.99 -6.74 -9.16
C ARG A 268 -28.98 -5.99 -8.27
N SER A 269 -30.01 -5.42 -8.90
CA SER A 269 -30.96 -4.46 -8.35
C SER A 269 -31.44 -4.80 -6.93
N ALA A 270 -30.93 -4.07 -5.93
CA ALA A 270 -31.43 -4.09 -4.56
C ALA A 270 -32.30 -2.84 -4.33
N SER A 271 -33.61 -2.97 -4.56
CA SER A 271 -34.56 -1.88 -4.42
C SER A 271 -35.05 -1.73 -2.97
N SER A 272 -34.37 -0.89 -2.18
CA SER A 272 -34.94 -0.31 -0.96
C SER A 272 -34.39 1.10 -0.73
N ALA A 273 -35.29 2.07 -0.55
CA ALA A 273 -34.93 3.45 -0.33
C ALA A 273 -34.89 3.77 1.17
N GLN A 274 -33.72 4.11 1.68
CA GLN A 274 -33.59 4.92 2.90
C GLN A 274 -32.34 5.80 2.80
N SER A 275 -32.51 7.08 3.07
CA SER A 275 -31.55 8.13 2.71
C SER A 275 -30.36 8.19 3.66
N LYS A 276 -29.16 8.26 3.09
CA LYS A 276 -28.09 9.12 3.60
C LYS A 276 -27.87 10.27 2.63
N ALA A 277 -27.40 11.41 3.11
CA ALA A 277 -27.14 12.57 2.27
C ALA A 277 -26.11 12.24 1.17
N GLY A 278 -26.28 12.83 0.00
CA GLY A 278 -25.26 12.78 -1.04
C GLY A 278 -24.05 13.58 -0.60
N ASN A 279 -22.89 12.95 -0.59
CA ASN A 279 -21.67 13.51 -0.01
C ASN A 279 -20.54 13.46 -1.05
N LEU A 280 -20.00 14.62 -1.40
CA LEU A 280 -18.99 14.74 -2.47
C LEU A 280 -17.65 14.09 -2.10
N LEU A 281 -17.25 14.07 -0.83
CA LEU A 281 -16.06 13.32 -0.39
C LEU A 281 -16.27 11.79 -0.39
N ASN A 282 -17.52 11.32 -0.54
CA ASN A 282 -17.84 9.90 -0.81
C ASN A 282 -18.13 9.64 -2.30
N TYR A 283 -18.05 10.67 -3.15
CA TYR A 283 -18.19 10.60 -4.61
C TYR A 283 -16.81 10.73 -5.29
N LEU A 284 -15.97 11.66 -4.80
CA LEU A 284 -14.61 11.90 -5.28
C LEU A 284 -13.51 11.13 -4.52
N SER A 285 -13.87 10.44 -3.44
CA SER A 285 -12.97 9.57 -2.67
C SER A 285 -13.76 8.39 -2.09
N PRO A 286 -13.12 7.22 -1.85
CA PRO A 286 -13.77 6.10 -1.15
C PRO A 286 -14.28 6.52 0.25
N PRO A 287 -15.42 5.96 0.72
CA PRO A 287 -16.03 6.34 1.99
C PRO A 287 -15.23 5.88 3.22
N SER A 288 -15.42 6.59 4.33
CA SER A 288 -14.74 6.36 5.62
C SER A 288 -15.73 6.30 6.79
N THR A 289 -15.23 5.89 7.96
CA THR A 289 -15.85 6.13 9.26
C THR A 289 -15.70 7.58 9.75
N THR A 290 -14.79 8.40 9.20
CA THR A 290 -14.83 9.86 9.42
C THR A 290 -16.03 10.44 8.68
N ALA A 291 -17.12 10.66 9.41
CA ALA A 291 -18.38 11.19 8.90
C ALA A 291 -18.31 12.72 8.66
N LEU A 292 -17.31 13.17 7.90
CA LEU A 292 -17.27 14.50 7.31
C LEU A 292 -18.39 14.60 6.28
N ASP A 293 -19.56 15.07 6.72
CA ASP A 293 -20.72 15.20 5.86
C ASP A 293 -20.73 16.55 5.12
N VAL A 294 -20.43 16.49 3.81
CA VAL A 294 -20.00 17.67 3.05
C VAL A 294 -21.17 18.62 2.73
N PHE A 295 -22.41 18.20 2.97
CA PHE A 295 -23.62 18.89 2.50
C PHE A 295 -24.73 18.95 3.54
N ALA A 296 -24.80 20.08 4.24
CA ALA A 296 -25.98 20.44 5.03
C ALA A 296 -27.25 20.67 4.17
N LYS A 297 -27.11 20.82 2.84
CA LYS A 297 -28.21 21.04 1.89
C LYS A 297 -28.06 20.20 0.62
N LYS A 298 -29.05 19.36 0.35
CA LYS A 298 -29.11 18.43 -0.80
C LYS A 298 -29.00 19.13 -2.17
N SER A 299 -29.61 20.31 -2.32
CA SER A 299 -29.57 21.10 -3.55
C SER A 299 -28.15 21.54 -3.95
N ASP A 300 -27.30 21.79 -2.96
CA ASP A 300 -25.94 22.26 -3.20
C ASP A 300 -25.00 21.13 -3.63
N PHE A 301 -25.27 19.90 -3.16
CA PHE A 301 -24.65 18.66 -3.65
C PHE A 301 -25.05 18.41 -5.10
N GLU A 302 -26.35 18.46 -5.38
CA GLU A 302 -26.90 18.22 -6.72
C GLU A 302 -26.37 19.22 -7.75
N ALA A 303 -26.12 20.47 -7.35
CA ALA A 303 -25.49 21.47 -8.23
C ALA A 303 -24.04 21.11 -8.60
N VAL A 304 -23.19 20.75 -7.63
CA VAL A 304 -21.78 20.42 -7.90
C VAL A 304 -21.65 19.05 -8.58
N VAL A 305 -22.41 18.04 -8.17
CA VAL A 305 -22.42 16.74 -8.87
C VAL A 305 -23.00 16.84 -10.27
N LYS A 306 -23.92 17.77 -10.56
CA LYS A 306 -24.35 18.04 -11.94
C LYS A 306 -23.25 18.67 -12.79
N LEU A 307 -22.40 19.53 -12.22
CA LEU A 307 -21.23 20.08 -12.91
C LEU A 307 -20.21 18.96 -13.19
N LEU A 308 -19.86 18.19 -12.16
CA LEU A 308 -18.90 17.08 -12.23
C LEU A 308 -19.39 15.86 -13.03
N GLY A 309 -20.70 15.78 -13.26
CA GLY A 309 -21.36 14.77 -14.10
C GLY A 309 -21.59 15.21 -15.55
N ASP A 310 -21.24 16.44 -15.96
CA ASP A 310 -21.26 16.79 -17.38
C ASP A 310 -20.03 16.18 -18.07
N THR A 311 -20.23 15.02 -18.68
CA THR A 311 -19.20 14.21 -19.37
C THR A 311 -18.53 14.89 -20.55
N ARG A 312 -18.97 16.09 -20.95
CA ARG A 312 -18.29 16.93 -21.96
C ARG A 312 -17.26 17.86 -21.33
N LYS A 313 -17.46 18.24 -20.06
CA LYS A 313 -16.51 19.04 -19.27
C LYS A 313 -15.58 18.19 -18.41
N CYS A 314 -16.05 17.05 -17.92
CA CYS A 314 -15.37 16.31 -16.86
C CYS A 314 -14.59 15.11 -17.38
N HIS A 315 -13.32 15.05 -16.98
CA HIS A 315 -12.31 14.12 -17.47
C HIS A 315 -11.67 13.37 -16.29
N SER A 316 -11.19 12.16 -16.54
CA SER A 316 -10.46 11.37 -15.54
C SER A 316 -9.11 12.03 -15.23
N LEU A 317 -8.87 12.37 -13.96
CA LEU A 317 -7.57 12.82 -13.48
C LEU A 317 -6.53 11.69 -13.55
N ALA A 318 -6.87 10.50 -13.02
CA ALA A 318 -6.03 9.32 -13.09
C ALA A 318 -5.42 9.08 -14.47
N ARG A 319 -6.22 9.17 -15.56
CA ARG A 319 -5.71 8.93 -16.91
C ARG A 319 -4.58 9.87 -17.34
N GLU A 320 -4.51 11.09 -16.82
CA GLU A 320 -3.41 12.02 -17.14
C GLU A 320 -2.29 12.05 -16.09
N VAL A 321 -2.57 11.69 -14.83
CA VAL A 321 -1.54 11.51 -13.79
C VAL A 321 -0.78 10.20 -13.97
N GLU A 322 -1.46 9.11 -14.33
CA GLU A 322 -0.83 7.80 -14.58
C GLU A 322 0.17 7.84 -15.74
N ARG A 323 -0.04 8.71 -16.75
CA ARG A 323 0.97 8.94 -17.81
C ARG A 323 2.27 9.56 -17.29
N LEU A 324 2.21 10.28 -16.17
CA LEU A 324 3.39 10.84 -15.50
C LEU A 324 4.01 9.82 -14.54
N ARG A 325 3.18 8.98 -13.89
CA ARG A 325 3.62 7.85 -13.04
C ARG A 325 4.20 6.67 -13.83
N PHE A 326 3.92 6.56 -15.12
CA PHE A 326 4.33 5.42 -15.94
C PHE A 326 5.86 5.31 -16.05
N VAL A 327 6.51 6.41 -16.45
CA VAL A 327 7.97 6.55 -16.53
C VAL A 327 8.49 7.23 -15.26
N LYS A 328 9.33 6.53 -14.51
CA LYS A 328 9.79 6.94 -13.18
C LYS A 328 10.94 7.95 -13.25
N SER A 329 10.92 8.93 -12.36
CA SER A 329 12.07 9.82 -12.13
C SER A 329 13.26 9.04 -11.57
N ARG A 330 14.48 9.59 -11.72
CA ARG A 330 15.70 9.02 -11.11
C ARG A 330 15.63 8.95 -9.57
N ASN A 331 14.77 9.72 -8.92
CA ASN A 331 14.55 9.62 -7.47
C ASN A 331 13.56 8.50 -7.14
N GLU A 332 12.49 8.36 -7.92
CA GLU A 332 11.53 7.26 -7.79
C GLU A 332 12.22 5.90 -7.98
N LEU A 333 13.05 5.75 -9.03
CA LEU A 333 13.83 4.53 -9.27
C LEU A 333 14.76 4.16 -8.12
N ARG A 334 15.36 5.15 -7.42
CA ARG A 334 16.20 4.90 -6.22
C ARG A 334 15.37 4.43 -5.04
N ILE A 335 14.17 4.97 -4.84
CA ILE A 335 13.26 4.52 -3.77
C ILE A 335 12.78 3.11 -4.06
N MET A 336 12.37 2.81 -5.30
CA MET A 336 11.98 1.46 -5.72
C MET A 336 13.15 0.47 -5.65
N LYS A 337 14.39 0.88 -5.98
CA LYS A 337 15.60 0.05 -5.79
C LYS A 337 15.85 -0.26 -4.30
N ARG A 338 15.65 0.72 -3.41
CA ARG A 338 15.70 0.51 -1.96
C ARG A 338 14.58 -0.40 -1.47
N ALA A 339 13.37 -0.31 -2.04
CA ALA A 339 12.22 -1.17 -1.72
C ALA A 339 12.49 -2.63 -2.11
N GLY A 340 12.81 -2.89 -3.39
CA GLY A 340 13.15 -4.22 -3.88
C GLY A 340 14.37 -4.83 -3.19
N ARG A 341 15.36 -4.01 -2.82
CA ARG A 341 16.48 -4.46 -1.96
C ARG A 341 16.02 -4.83 -0.55
N ALA A 342 15.19 -4.01 0.09
CA ALA A 342 14.72 -4.27 1.45
C ALA A 342 13.89 -5.56 1.53
N SER A 343 12.93 -5.71 0.61
CA SER A 343 12.11 -6.91 0.45
C SER A 343 12.94 -8.13 0.04
N GLY A 344 13.96 -7.97 -0.80
CA GLY A 344 14.81 -9.07 -1.22
C GLY A 344 15.78 -9.57 -0.14
N GLU A 345 16.39 -8.66 0.63
CA GLU A 345 17.13 -9.03 1.84
C GLU A 345 16.19 -9.72 2.86
N ALA A 346 14.95 -9.27 3.01
CA ALA A 346 13.96 -9.92 3.88
C ALA A 346 13.56 -11.33 3.40
N MET A 347 13.38 -11.53 2.10
CA MET A 347 13.12 -12.83 1.49
C MET A 347 14.27 -13.82 1.76
N SER A 348 15.53 -13.36 1.71
CA SER A 348 16.71 -14.17 2.05
C SER A 348 16.73 -14.61 3.52
N GLU A 349 16.33 -13.74 4.46
CA GLU A 349 16.20 -14.12 5.88
C GLU A 349 15.01 -15.08 6.11
N THR A 350 13.91 -14.96 5.35
CA THR A 350 12.79 -15.90 5.41
C THR A 350 13.15 -17.28 4.85
N MET A 351 13.91 -17.34 3.74
CA MET A 351 14.54 -18.58 3.27
C MET A 351 15.40 -19.20 4.36
N GLY A 352 16.26 -18.39 5.02
CA GLY A 352 17.08 -18.80 6.17
C GLY A 352 16.32 -19.15 7.46
N PHE A 353 14.99 -19.11 7.45
CA PHE A 353 14.13 -19.59 8.55
C PHE A 353 13.32 -20.85 8.17
N VAL A 354 13.22 -21.22 6.89
CA VAL A 354 12.35 -22.33 6.45
C VAL A 354 12.85 -23.68 6.98
N ARG A 355 11.90 -24.55 7.35
CA ARG A 355 12.11 -25.90 7.87
C ARG A 355 10.74 -26.59 8.04
N PRO A 356 10.66 -27.94 8.13
CA PRO A 356 9.40 -28.60 8.41
C PRO A 356 8.87 -28.23 9.80
N GLY A 357 7.56 -28.01 9.92
CA GLY A 357 6.88 -27.72 11.19
C GLY A 357 6.85 -26.25 11.63
N VAL A 358 7.36 -25.29 10.84
CA VAL A 358 6.94 -23.88 10.97
C VAL A 358 5.57 -23.69 10.32
N SER A 359 4.84 -22.63 10.69
CA SER A 359 3.65 -22.22 9.95
C SER A 359 3.97 -21.21 8.85
N GLU A 360 3.10 -21.15 7.85
CA GLU A 360 3.09 -20.10 6.81
C GLU A 360 3.01 -18.70 7.46
N ALA A 361 2.15 -18.50 8.47
CA ALA A 361 2.10 -17.26 9.26
C ALA A 361 3.43 -16.91 9.97
N GLN A 362 4.26 -17.90 10.36
CA GLN A 362 5.59 -17.61 10.91
C GLN A 362 6.56 -17.11 9.83
N LEU A 363 6.48 -17.65 8.61
CA LEU A 363 7.28 -17.17 7.48
C LEU A 363 6.84 -15.76 7.02
N GLN A 364 5.53 -15.49 7.01
CA GLN A 364 5.00 -14.14 6.81
C GLN A 364 5.54 -13.17 7.86
N ALA A 365 5.47 -13.53 9.16
CA ALA A 365 5.95 -12.68 10.23
C ALA A 365 7.47 -12.40 10.16
N VAL A 366 8.29 -13.38 9.75
CA VAL A 366 9.73 -13.20 9.54
C VAL A 366 10.01 -12.26 8.36
N PHE A 367 9.25 -12.35 7.28
CA PHE A 367 9.37 -11.44 6.14
C PHE A 367 8.97 -10.01 6.52
N GLU A 368 7.77 -9.81 7.08
CA GLU A 368 7.26 -8.49 7.46
C GLU A 368 8.14 -7.80 8.51
N TYR A 369 8.65 -8.56 9.49
CA TYR A 369 9.63 -8.09 10.46
C TYR A 369 10.92 -7.58 9.78
N ASN A 370 11.48 -8.36 8.86
CA ASN A 370 12.72 -7.99 8.17
C ASN A 370 12.56 -6.80 7.21
N CYS A 371 11.39 -6.64 6.60
CA CYS A 371 11.01 -5.44 5.85
C CYS A 371 10.88 -4.22 6.79
N GLY A 372 10.21 -4.38 7.93
CA GLY A 372 10.08 -3.33 8.96
C GLY A 372 11.43 -2.86 9.51
N LEU A 373 12.36 -3.78 9.78
CA LEU A 373 13.75 -3.48 10.14
C LEU A 373 14.52 -2.71 9.05
N ARG A 374 14.07 -2.77 7.79
CA ARG A 374 14.72 -2.07 6.65
C ARG A 374 13.96 -0.79 6.26
N GLY A 375 13.03 -0.33 7.10
CA GLY A 375 12.31 0.92 6.96
C GLY A 375 10.99 0.83 6.19
N SER A 376 10.60 -0.36 5.69
CA SER A 376 9.32 -0.55 5.00
C SER A 376 8.17 -0.20 5.95
N GLN A 377 7.24 0.61 5.46
CA GLN A 377 6.21 1.24 6.27
C GLN A 377 5.05 0.29 6.60
N ARG A 378 4.84 -0.71 5.74
CA ARG A 378 3.88 -1.83 5.83
C ARG A 378 4.14 -2.78 4.63
N PRO A 379 3.53 -3.98 4.59
CA PRO A 379 3.38 -4.71 3.33
C PRO A 379 2.73 -3.81 2.26
N ALA A 380 3.14 -3.95 1.00
CA ALA A 380 2.51 -3.27 -0.13
C ALA A 380 1.14 -3.88 -0.47
N TYR A 381 0.97 -5.18 -0.18
CA TYR A 381 -0.23 -5.99 -0.37
C TYR A 381 -0.31 -7.06 0.72
N VAL A 382 -1.35 -7.90 0.71
CA VAL A 382 -1.46 -9.03 1.65
C VAL A 382 -0.56 -10.16 1.14
N PRO A 383 0.48 -10.58 1.88
CA PRO A 383 1.40 -11.63 1.42
C PRO A 383 0.71 -12.96 1.17
N VAL A 384 1.11 -13.65 0.11
CA VAL A 384 0.79 -15.05 -0.15
C VAL A 384 1.95 -15.90 0.38
N VAL A 385 1.68 -16.80 1.32
CA VAL A 385 2.68 -17.75 1.84
C VAL A 385 2.11 -19.16 1.72
N ALA A 386 2.44 -19.82 0.62
CA ALA A 386 1.75 -21.03 0.20
C ALA A 386 2.70 -22.25 0.16
N SER A 387 2.52 -23.19 1.09
CA SER A 387 3.31 -24.42 1.21
C SER A 387 2.68 -25.61 0.49
N GLY A 388 3.51 -26.39 -0.22
CA GLY A 388 3.07 -27.55 -0.99
C GLY A 388 1.93 -27.21 -1.97
N SER A 389 0.85 -27.98 -1.93
CA SER A 389 -0.30 -27.78 -2.81
C SER A 389 -1.12 -26.51 -2.55
N ASN A 390 -0.88 -25.77 -1.46
CA ASN A 390 -1.47 -24.43 -1.30
C ASN A 390 -1.02 -23.50 -2.43
N ALA A 391 0.21 -23.68 -2.96
CA ALA A 391 0.76 -22.87 -4.04
C ALA A 391 -0.02 -22.99 -5.37
N LEU A 392 -0.88 -24.00 -5.52
CA LEU A 392 -1.81 -24.10 -6.65
C LEU A 392 -2.97 -23.07 -6.58
N THR A 393 -3.12 -22.36 -5.46
CA THR A 393 -4.10 -21.27 -5.29
C THR A 393 -3.36 -19.93 -5.36
N ILE A 394 -3.44 -19.26 -6.52
CA ILE A 394 -2.62 -18.07 -6.84
C ILE A 394 -2.77 -16.93 -5.81
N HIS A 395 -3.96 -16.71 -5.27
CA HIS A 395 -4.24 -15.73 -4.21
C HIS A 395 -4.42 -16.39 -2.82
N TYR A 396 -3.55 -17.35 -2.45
CA TYR A 396 -3.59 -18.00 -1.14
C TYR A 396 -3.10 -17.05 -0.04
N VAL A 397 -4.02 -16.39 0.65
CA VAL A 397 -3.73 -15.43 1.75
C VAL A 397 -4.20 -15.92 3.13
N ASN A 398 -4.50 -17.22 3.24
CA ASN A 398 -4.88 -17.85 4.52
C ASN A 398 -3.65 -17.99 5.44
N ASN A 399 -2.50 -18.38 4.87
CA ASN A 399 -1.21 -18.52 5.53
C ASN A 399 -1.29 -19.30 6.85
N ASP A 400 -2.14 -20.34 6.90
CA ASP A 400 -2.59 -21.00 8.13
C ASP A 400 -2.06 -22.42 8.34
N ARG A 401 -1.28 -22.96 7.40
CA ARG A 401 -0.77 -24.34 7.48
C ARG A 401 0.63 -24.45 8.05
N LEU A 402 0.92 -25.65 8.54
CA LEU A 402 2.27 -26.09 8.87
C LEU A 402 2.95 -26.58 7.59
N VAL A 403 4.16 -26.07 7.36
CA VAL A 403 5.02 -26.48 6.25
C VAL A 403 5.48 -27.92 6.48
N GLY A 404 5.24 -28.79 5.50
CA GLY A 404 5.67 -30.20 5.55
C GLY A 404 7.12 -30.42 5.12
N PRO A 405 7.68 -31.62 5.34
CA PRO A 405 8.89 -32.07 4.65
C PRO A 405 8.61 -32.29 3.15
N ASP A 406 9.66 -32.28 2.33
CA ASP A 406 9.62 -32.57 0.89
C ASP A 406 8.71 -31.65 0.06
N GLN A 407 8.46 -30.43 0.58
CA GLN A 407 7.64 -29.40 -0.06
C GLN A 407 8.49 -28.25 -0.60
N LEU A 408 7.90 -27.48 -1.52
CA LEU A 408 8.29 -26.08 -1.72
C LEU A 408 7.35 -25.18 -0.91
N VAL A 409 7.85 -24.03 -0.48
CA VAL A 409 7.04 -22.87 -0.12
C VAL A 409 7.17 -21.85 -1.24
N CYS A 410 6.05 -21.38 -1.78
CA CYS A 410 5.99 -20.24 -2.67
C CYS A 410 5.55 -19.02 -1.84
N ILE A 411 6.43 -18.04 -1.67
CA ILE A 411 6.13 -16.77 -1.02
C ILE A 411 6.11 -15.68 -2.06
N ASP A 412 5.00 -14.96 -2.12
CA ASP A 412 4.83 -13.72 -2.85
C ASP A 412 4.54 -12.61 -1.82
N ALA A 413 5.53 -11.74 -1.63
CA ALA A 413 5.49 -10.71 -0.61
C ALA A 413 6.42 -9.51 -0.93
N GLY A 414 5.94 -8.31 -0.68
CA GLY A 414 6.68 -7.06 -0.86
C GLY A 414 6.30 -5.98 0.16
N GLY A 415 7.24 -5.09 0.47
CA GLY A 415 7.03 -3.93 1.34
C GLY A 415 6.76 -2.63 0.57
N GLU A 416 5.96 -1.73 1.15
CA GLU A 416 5.92 -0.33 0.70
C GLU A 416 7.01 0.45 1.46
N LEU A 417 7.98 1.01 0.73
CA LEU A 417 9.05 1.85 1.27
C LEU A 417 8.91 3.28 0.73
N ASP A 418 8.80 4.25 1.64
CA ASP A 418 8.75 5.68 1.31
C ASP A 418 7.69 6.07 0.26
N GLY A 419 6.59 5.30 0.23
CA GLY A 419 5.45 5.45 -0.66
C GLY A 419 5.44 4.52 -1.88
N TYR A 420 6.55 3.83 -2.20
CA TYR A 420 6.64 2.97 -3.39
C TYR A 420 6.66 1.48 -3.03
N ALA A 421 6.04 0.65 -3.88
CA ALA A 421 5.98 -0.80 -3.72
C ALA A 421 7.18 -1.52 -4.36
N SER A 422 7.44 -2.73 -3.86
CA SER A 422 8.21 -3.80 -4.51
C SER A 422 7.32 -5.03 -4.64
N ASP A 423 7.51 -5.85 -5.65
CA ASP A 423 6.81 -7.13 -5.86
C ASP A 423 7.82 -8.27 -5.99
N ILE A 424 7.73 -9.30 -5.13
CA ILE A 424 8.72 -10.39 -5.11
C ILE A 424 8.07 -11.73 -4.76
N THR A 425 7.87 -12.56 -5.78
CA THR A 425 7.66 -13.99 -5.61
C THR A 425 8.96 -14.82 -5.64
N ARG A 426 9.10 -15.77 -4.70
CA ARG A 426 10.10 -16.84 -4.69
C ARG A 426 9.48 -18.18 -4.26
N ALA A 427 9.81 -19.24 -4.98
CA ALA A 427 9.63 -20.62 -4.52
C ALA A 427 10.97 -21.20 -4.00
N PHE A 428 10.94 -21.92 -2.88
CA PHE A 428 12.13 -22.51 -2.26
C PHE A 428 11.80 -23.75 -1.41
N PRO A 429 12.73 -24.70 -1.21
CA PRO A 429 12.46 -25.96 -0.52
C PRO A 429 12.29 -25.77 0.99
N SER A 430 11.40 -26.56 1.61
CA SER A 430 11.23 -26.62 3.07
C SER A 430 12.16 -27.63 3.75
N ASN A 431 13.03 -28.29 2.99
CA ASN A 431 13.72 -29.52 3.37
C ASN A 431 14.77 -29.30 4.46
N ALA A 432 15.02 -30.34 5.26
CA ALA A 432 15.93 -30.28 6.40
C ALA A 432 17.43 -30.11 6.02
N ASP A 433 17.76 -30.24 4.74
CA ASP A 433 19.08 -29.95 4.15
C ASP A 433 19.10 -28.67 3.28
N GLY A 434 17.96 -27.98 3.15
CA GLY A 434 17.78 -26.79 2.32
C GLY A 434 17.75 -27.03 0.81
N ARG A 435 17.66 -28.29 0.32
CA ARG A 435 17.86 -28.62 -1.11
C ARG A 435 16.57 -28.89 -1.87
N PHE A 436 16.57 -28.57 -3.17
CA PHE A 436 15.50 -28.98 -4.08
C PHE A 436 15.64 -30.48 -4.40
N SER A 437 14.53 -31.23 -4.37
CA SER A 437 14.47 -32.55 -5.03
C SER A 437 14.63 -32.40 -6.55
N SER A 438 14.91 -33.48 -7.28
CA SER A 438 15.09 -33.42 -8.74
C SER A 438 13.89 -32.79 -9.45
N ALA A 439 12.68 -33.31 -9.22
CA ALA A 439 11.46 -32.77 -9.82
C ALA A 439 11.17 -31.31 -9.40
N GLN A 440 11.52 -30.91 -8.18
CA GLN A 440 11.41 -29.52 -7.76
C GLN A 440 12.42 -28.63 -8.50
N ARG A 441 13.68 -29.07 -8.63
CA ARG A 441 14.77 -28.38 -9.32
C ARG A 441 14.49 -28.22 -10.81
N ASP A 442 14.02 -29.27 -11.47
CA ASP A 442 13.75 -29.29 -12.91
C ASP A 442 12.63 -28.31 -13.26
N LEU A 443 11.52 -28.34 -12.50
CA LEU A 443 10.38 -27.43 -12.69
C LEU A 443 10.71 -25.98 -12.31
N TYR A 444 11.51 -25.78 -11.26
CA TYR A 444 11.99 -24.45 -10.87
C TYR A 444 12.92 -23.84 -11.93
N SER A 445 13.85 -24.64 -12.46
CA SER A 445 14.80 -24.19 -13.49
C SER A 445 14.09 -23.78 -14.78
N ALA A 446 13.03 -24.49 -15.17
CA ALA A 446 12.15 -24.11 -16.28
C ALA A 446 11.54 -22.72 -16.08
N VAL A 447 10.95 -22.43 -14.91
CA VAL A 447 10.36 -21.11 -14.61
C VAL A 447 11.43 -20.01 -14.54
N LEU A 448 12.56 -20.28 -13.89
CA LEU A 448 13.69 -19.36 -13.79
C LEU A 448 14.27 -18.99 -15.17
N GLN A 449 14.35 -19.95 -16.09
CA GLN A 449 14.82 -19.70 -17.45
C GLN A 449 13.84 -18.82 -18.24
N VAL A 450 12.53 -18.99 -18.04
CA VAL A 450 11.52 -18.08 -18.62
C VAL A 450 11.67 -16.68 -18.05
N LEU A 451 11.88 -16.52 -16.74
CA LEU A 451 12.09 -15.19 -16.12
C LEU A 451 13.30 -14.50 -16.74
N LYS A 452 14.45 -15.17 -16.77
CA LYS A 452 15.69 -14.63 -17.37
C LYS A 452 15.48 -14.21 -18.82
N SER A 453 14.84 -15.07 -19.62
CA SER A 453 14.59 -14.81 -21.04
C SER A 453 13.66 -13.61 -21.24
N CYS A 454 12.59 -13.49 -20.45
CA CYS A 454 11.69 -12.34 -20.51
C CYS A 454 12.35 -11.04 -20.00
N THR A 455 13.14 -11.08 -18.91
CA THR A 455 13.90 -9.92 -18.41
C THR A 455 14.90 -9.40 -19.45
N GLN A 456 15.54 -10.27 -20.23
CA GLN A 456 16.45 -9.90 -21.31
C GLN A 456 15.75 -9.25 -22.51
N LEU A 457 14.47 -9.56 -22.76
CA LEU A 457 13.67 -8.93 -23.81
C LEU A 457 12.99 -7.63 -23.35
N ALA A 458 12.97 -7.33 -22.05
CA ALA A 458 12.19 -6.24 -21.48
C ALA A 458 12.90 -4.86 -21.55
N THR A 459 13.58 -4.54 -22.66
CA THR A 459 14.32 -3.27 -22.85
C THR A 459 13.65 -2.39 -23.90
N GLU A 460 13.98 -1.09 -23.93
CA GLU A 460 13.43 -0.15 -24.91
C GLU A 460 13.89 -0.46 -26.35
N GLU A 461 15.17 -0.81 -26.55
CA GLU A 461 15.73 -1.15 -27.88
C GLU A 461 14.96 -2.32 -28.53
N GLN A 462 14.57 -3.33 -27.73
CA GLN A 462 13.81 -4.49 -28.20
C GLN A 462 12.35 -4.14 -28.56
N CYS A 463 11.89 -2.93 -28.23
CA CYS A 463 10.59 -2.36 -28.60
C CYS A 463 9.35 -3.16 -28.16
N PHE A 464 9.49 -4.16 -27.28
CA PHE A 464 8.40 -5.05 -26.88
C PHE A 464 7.33 -4.33 -26.05
N THR A 465 6.11 -4.86 -26.10
CA THR A 465 5.02 -4.52 -25.17
C THR A 465 4.92 -5.58 -24.07
N LEU A 466 4.28 -5.26 -22.95
CA LEU A 466 4.03 -6.26 -21.89
C LEU A 466 3.15 -7.43 -22.41
N ALA A 467 2.30 -7.17 -23.40
CA ALA A 467 1.52 -8.20 -24.12
C ALA A 467 2.38 -9.09 -25.05
N ASP A 468 3.50 -8.58 -25.58
CA ASP A 468 4.47 -9.42 -26.30
C ASP A 468 5.28 -10.28 -25.33
N LEU A 469 5.75 -9.70 -24.22
CA LEU A 469 6.47 -10.46 -23.20
C LEU A 469 5.63 -11.62 -22.66
N HIS A 470 4.31 -11.45 -22.51
CA HIS A 470 3.42 -12.56 -22.12
C HIS A 470 3.34 -13.66 -23.19
N ARG A 471 3.24 -13.31 -24.47
CA ARG A 471 3.32 -14.30 -25.57
C ARG A 471 4.65 -15.04 -25.56
N ARG A 472 5.76 -14.32 -25.32
CA ARG A 472 7.10 -14.91 -25.20
C ARG A 472 7.24 -15.81 -23.98
N SER A 473 6.71 -15.43 -22.81
CA SER A 473 6.79 -16.27 -21.60
C SER A 473 6.02 -17.58 -21.77
N VAL A 474 4.86 -17.52 -22.41
CA VAL A 474 4.07 -18.70 -22.81
C VAL A 474 4.86 -19.60 -23.77
N ASP A 475 5.50 -19.04 -24.81
CA ASP A 475 6.29 -19.82 -25.77
C ASP A 475 7.52 -20.47 -25.14
N PHE A 476 8.27 -19.72 -24.32
CA PHE A 476 9.43 -20.23 -23.58
C PHE A 476 9.02 -21.31 -22.57
N LEU A 477 7.98 -21.08 -21.76
CA LEU A 477 7.50 -22.08 -20.80
C LEU A 477 7.00 -23.34 -21.52
N ARG A 478 6.41 -23.21 -22.72
CA ARG A 478 6.02 -24.36 -23.55
C ARG A 478 7.24 -25.16 -24.03
N GLN A 479 8.39 -24.53 -24.25
CA GLN A 479 9.65 -25.20 -24.61
C GLN A 479 10.29 -25.88 -23.39
N GLU A 480 10.40 -25.19 -22.26
CA GLU A 480 11.05 -25.73 -21.06
C GLU A 480 10.27 -26.92 -20.49
N LEU A 481 8.94 -26.79 -20.35
CA LEU A 481 8.10 -27.90 -19.86
C LEU A 481 8.14 -29.14 -20.78
N ARG A 482 8.35 -28.97 -22.09
CA ARG A 482 8.50 -30.11 -23.02
C ARG A 482 9.79 -30.90 -22.79
N GLN A 483 10.88 -30.22 -22.44
CA GLN A 483 12.17 -30.88 -22.16
C GLN A 483 12.09 -31.79 -20.93
N ILE A 484 11.32 -31.37 -19.92
CA ILE A 484 11.07 -32.15 -18.69
C ILE A 484 9.79 -33.02 -18.78
N GLY A 485 9.31 -33.33 -19.99
CA GLY A 485 8.32 -34.40 -20.22
C GLY A 485 6.84 -34.00 -20.19
N PHE A 486 6.48 -32.72 -20.15
CA PHE A 486 5.07 -32.31 -20.27
C PHE A 486 4.58 -32.30 -21.73
N HIS A 487 3.33 -32.71 -21.93
CA HIS A 487 2.61 -32.61 -23.20
C HIS A 487 1.57 -31.48 -23.13
N THR A 488 2.08 -30.24 -23.13
CA THR A 488 1.37 -29.00 -22.78
C THR A 488 0.24 -28.53 -23.72
N GLY A 489 0.07 -29.19 -24.88
CA GLY A 489 -1.06 -29.04 -25.80
C GLY A 489 -1.53 -27.59 -26.02
N GLY A 490 -2.84 -27.38 -25.85
CA GLY A 490 -3.47 -26.07 -25.65
C GLY A 490 -3.95 -25.87 -24.21
N THR A 491 -3.32 -26.55 -23.23
CA THR A 491 -3.71 -26.50 -21.81
C THR A 491 -2.82 -25.59 -20.96
N LEU A 492 -1.63 -25.23 -21.46
CA LEU A 492 -0.65 -24.37 -20.76
C LEU A 492 -1.28 -23.12 -20.14
N GLU A 493 -1.76 -22.19 -20.95
CA GLU A 493 -2.32 -20.89 -20.53
C GLU A 493 -3.64 -20.99 -19.72
N ARG A 494 -4.29 -22.16 -19.72
CA ARG A 494 -5.59 -22.36 -19.06
C ARG A 494 -5.48 -23.12 -17.74
N VAL A 495 -4.42 -23.91 -17.56
CA VAL A 495 -4.29 -24.86 -16.44
C VAL A 495 -2.97 -24.68 -15.70
N LEU A 496 -1.86 -24.62 -16.44
CA LEU A 496 -0.52 -24.63 -15.85
C LEU A 496 0.02 -23.22 -15.58
N TYR A 497 -0.30 -22.23 -16.42
CA TYR A 497 0.15 -20.84 -16.30
C TYR A 497 -1.01 -19.87 -16.60
N PRO A 498 -1.96 -19.67 -15.67
CA PRO A 498 -3.22 -18.96 -15.93
C PRO A 498 -3.23 -17.49 -15.45
N HIS A 499 -2.06 -16.86 -15.36
CA HIS A 499 -1.91 -15.42 -15.05
C HIS A 499 -1.02 -14.75 -16.11
N TYR A 500 -0.71 -13.46 -15.93
CA TYR A 500 0.09 -12.71 -16.91
C TYR A 500 1.60 -12.92 -16.67
N ILE A 501 2.44 -12.22 -17.43
CA ILE A 501 3.89 -12.13 -17.14
C ILE A 501 4.23 -10.97 -16.20
N GLY A 502 3.23 -10.18 -15.78
CA GLY A 502 3.43 -9.00 -14.94
C GLY A 502 2.45 -7.86 -15.19
N HIS A 503 2.76 -6.75 -14.55
CA HIS A 503 2.04 -5.48 -14.56
C HIS A 503 3.01 -4.31 -14.35
N TRP A 504 2.53 -3.10 -14.58
CA TRP A 504 3.26 -1.90 -14.17
C TRP A 504 3.33 -1.84 -12.64
N LEU A 505 4.44 -1.32 -12.13
CA LEU A 505 4.69 -1.16 -10.69
C LEU A 505 5.07 0.30 -10.39
N GLY A 506 4.82 0.78 -9.18
CA GLY A 506 5.19 2.13 -8.77
C GLY A 506 4.81 2.45 -7.32
N ILE A 507 3.86 3.35 -7.16
CA ILE A 507 3.29 3.71 -5.86
C ILE A 507 2.21 2.69 -5.47
N ASP A 508 1.46 2.21 -6.45
CA ASP A 508 0.55 1.09 -6.32
C ASP A 508 1.20 -0.20 -6.87
N LEU A 509 0.70 -1.36 -6.43
CA LEU A 509 1.24 -2.66 -6.86
C LEU A 509 0.99 -2.89 -8.36
N HIS A 510 -0.29 -2.97 -8.73
CA HIS A 510 -0.74 -2.86 -10.12
C HIS A 510 -0.89 -1.37 -10.46
N ASP A 511 0.21 -0.70 -10.78
CA ASP A 511 0.24 0.74 -11.10
C ASP A 511 -0.36 1.04 -12.50
N CYS A 512 -0.58 2.30 -12.82
CA CYS A 512 -0.95 2.80 -14.16
C CYS A 512 -2.08 2.01 -14.87
N ALA A 513 -3.20 1.73 -14.17
CA ALA A 513 -4.27 0.85 -14.67
C ALA A 513 -4.94 1.30 -15.98
N SER A 514 -4.80 2.57 -16.38
CA SER A 514 -5.27 3.12 -17.67
C SER A 514 -4.24 3.06 -18.81
N VAL A 515 -3.00 2.63 -18.53
CA VAL A 515 -1.95 2.41 -19.52
C VAL A 515 -2.03 0.98 -20.04
N GLU A 516 -2.37 0.82 -21.32
CA GLU A 516 -2.62 -0.49 -21.92
C GLU A 516 -1.34 -1.35 -21.94
N ARG A 517 -1.50 -2.67 -21.77
CA ARG A 517 -0.41 -3.67 -21.88
C ARG A 517 0.20 -3.77 -23.30
N THR A 518 -0.42 -3.10 -24.26
CA THR A 518 0.00 -2.85 -25.66
C THR A 518 0.85 -1.59 -25.84
N THR A 519 1.08 -0.81 -24.78
CA THR A 519 2.11 0.25 -24.74
C THR A 519 3.49 -0.41 -24.79
N ARG A 520 4.44 0.23 -25.48
CA ARG A 520 5.84 -0.24 -25.51
C ARG A 520 6.50 -0.02 -24.16
N LEU A 521 7.56 -0.78 -23.90
CA LEU A 521 8.50 -0.50 -22.82
C LEU A 521 9.42 0.66 -23.25
N GLU A 522 9.65 1.59 -22.33
CA GLU A 522 10.45 2.81 -22.50
C GLU A 522 11.35 2.96 -21.26
N SER A 523 12.53 3.54 -21.39
CA SER A 523 13.49 3.66 -20.29
C SER A 523 12.91 4.42 -19.09
N GLY A 524 12.99 3.82 -17.91
CA GLY A 524 12.39 4.32 -16.68
C GLY A 524 10.96 3.81 -16.40
N VAL A 525 10.33 3.05 -17.31
CA VAL A 525 9.15 2.23 -16.94
C VAL A 525 9.60 1.16 -15.92
N VAL A 526 8.74 0.83 -14.95
CA VAL A 526 8.96 -0.28 -14.01
C VAL A 526 7.83 -1.29 -14.12
N VAL A 527 8.20 -2.56 -14.23
CA VAL A 527 7.31 -3.68 -14.57
C VAL A 527 7.75 -4.94 -13.81
N THR A 528 6.80 -5.76 -13.37
CA THR A 528 7.12 -7.10 -12.83
C THR A 528 7.36 -8.10 -13.97
N VAL A 529 8.21 -9.11 -13.73
CA VAL A 529 8.39 -10.26 -14.62
C VAL A 529 8.19 -11.56 -13.83
N GLU A 530 6.96 -12.09 -13.86
CA GLU A 530 6.43 -13.12 -12.94
C GLU A 530 5.96 -14.43 -13.62
N PRO A 531 6.79 -15.18 -14.36
CA PRO A 531 6.36 -16.49 -14.86
C PRO A 531 6.07 -17.46 -13.70
N GLY A 532 5.05 -18.31 -13.91
CA GLY A 532 4.67 -19.34 -12.95
C GLY A 532 4.17 -20.62 -13.61
N VAL A 533 4.22 -21.72 -12.86
CA VAL A 533 3.67 -23.02 -13.24
C VAL A 533 3.01 -23.69 -12.03
N TYR A 534 1.78 -24.17 -12.21
CA TYR A 534 0.95 -24.77 -11.17
C TYR A 534 0.42 -26.11 -11.69
N VAL A 535 0.96 -27.22 -11.18
CA VAL A 535 0.66 -28.55 -11.72
C VAL A 535 -0.40 -29.23 -10.85
N PRO A 536 -1.66 -29.38 -11.33
CA PRO A 536 -2.72 -29.99 -10.55
C PRO A 536 -2.53 -31.52 -10.43
N TYR A 537 -3.26 -32.12 -9.50
CA TYR A 537 -3.40 -33.57 -9.39
C TYR A 537 -4.30 -34.12 -10.50
N ASP A 538 -3.74 -34.24 -11.70
CA ASP A 538 -4.38 -34.79 -12.90
C ASP A 538 -3.38 -35.70 -13.62
N ASP A 539 -3.79 -36.93 -13.96
CA ASP A 539 -2.97 -37.94 -14.64
C ASP A 539 -2.54 -37.54 -16.07
N ALA A 540 -3.06 -36.43 -16.60
CA ALA A 540 -2.53 -35.77 -17.79
C ALA A 540 -1.12 -35.14 -17.59
N PHE A 541 -0.65 -34.97 -16.34
CA PHE A 541 0.66 -34.38 -16.02
C PHE A 541 1.59 -35.38 -15.30
N PRO A 542 2.93 -35.29 -15.47
CA PRO A 542 3.86 -36.27 -14.90
C PRO A 542 3.77 -36.30 -13.36
N LYS A 543 3.57 -37.50 -12.79
CA LYS A 543 3.17 -37.66 -11.38
C LYS A 543 4.14 -37.06 -10.35
N HIS A 544 5.41 -36.89 -10.68
CA HIS A 544 6.41 -36.29 -9.81
C HIS A 544 6.38 -34.75 -9.77
N PHE A 545 5.62 -34.09 -10.64
CA PHE A 545 5.37 -32.64 -10.57
C PHE A 545 4.00 -32.29 -9.98
N GLN A 546 3.05 -33.24 -9.90
CA GLN A 546 1.69 -32.97 -9.43
C GLN A 546 1.69 -32.45 -7.99
N GLY A 547 0.93 -31.38 -7.73
CA GLY A 547 0.89 -30.71 -6.43
C GLY A 547 1.90 -29.57 -6.28
N ILE A 548 2.84 -29.39 -7.22
CA ILE A 548 3.84 -28.32 -7.18
C ILE A 548 3.29 -27.05 -7.84
N GLY A 549 3.31 -25.94 -7.09
CA GLY A 549 3.17 -24.58 -7.61
C GLY A 549 4.46 -23.79 -7.43
N ILE A 550 4.93 -23.14 -8.49
CA ILE A 550 6.12 -22.29 -8.51
C ILE A 550 5.79 -21.01 -9.27
N ARG A 551 6.09 -19.86 -8.67
CA ARG A 551 6.28 -18.59 -9.37
C ARG A 551 7.62 -18.02 -8.94
N VAL A 552 8.30 -17.33 -9.84
CA VAL A 552 9.54 -16.60 -9.56
C VAL A 552 9.38 -15.26 -10.26
N GLU A 553 9.71 -14.17 -9.57
CA GLU A 553 9.34 -12.83 -10.01
C GLU A 553 10.37 -11.78 -9.64
N ASP A 554 10.63 -10.83 -10.52
CA ASP A 554 11.47 -9.68 -10.19
C ASP A 554 10.86 -8.35 -10.64
N ASP A 555 11.09 -7.34 -9.81
CA ASP A 555 10.90 -5.93 -10.12
C ASP A 555 11.94 -5.49 -11.18
N ILE A 556 11.51 -5.14 -12.38
CA ILE A 556 12.40 -4.69 -13.46
C ILE A 556 12.17 -3.21 -13.78
N ALA A 557 13.19 -2.38 -13.57
CA ALA A 557 13.25 -1.06 -14.19
C ALA A 557 13.88 -1.17 -15.59
N VAL A 558 13.10 -0.76 -16.59
CA VAL A 558 13.45 -0.80 -18.01
C VAL A 558 14.57 0.20 -18.30
N GLY A 559 15.60 -0.24 -19.03
CA GLY A 559 16.60 0.63 -19.65
C GLY A 559 16.62 0.54 -21.17
N GLU A 560 17.54 1.29 -21.78
CA GLU A 560 17.71 1.37 -23.24
C GLU A 560 18.18 0.01 -23.81
N THR A 561 19.39 -0.42 -23.42
CA THR A 561 19.99 -1.72 -23.78
C THR A 561 19.92 -2.78 -22.67
N ASP A 562 19.92 -2.34 -21.41
CA ASP A 562 20.10 -3.19 -20.22
C ASP A 562 19.16 -2.78 -19.09
N ASN A 563 18.74 -3.74 -18.27
CA ASN A 563 17.72 -3.56 -17.24
C ASN A 563 18.26 -3.56 -15.81
N ILE A 564 17.68 -2.72 -14.95
CA ILE A 564 17.99 -2.71 -13.51
C ILE A 564 16.97 -3.58 -12.78
N VAL A 565 17.38 -4.79 -12.42
CA VAL A 565 16.62 -5.67 -11.51
C VAL A 565 16.60 -5.02 -10.12
N LEU A 566 15.46 -4.52 -9.67
CA LEU A 566 15.35 -3.79 -8.39
C LEU A 566 15.40 -4.77 -7.21
N SER A 567 14.64 -5.86 -7.31
CA SER A 567 14.54 -7.00 -6.38
C SER A 567 15.79 -7.89 -6.29
N SER A 568 16.92 -7.50 -6.92
CA SER A 568 18.13 -8.34 -7.09
C SER A 568 18.80 -8.87 -5.82
N ALA A 569 18.35 -8.46 -4.62
CA ALA A 569 18.80 -8.98 -3.34
C ALA A 569 18.09 -10.30 -2.93
N ALA A 570 16.98 -10.67 -3.59
CA ALA A 570 16.27 -11.92 -3.37
C ALA A 570 16.93 -13.09 -4.15
N PRO A 571 17.52 -14.10 -3.48
CA PRO A 571 18.15 -15.25 -4.14
C PRO A 571 17.21 -15.93 -5.15
N LYS A 572 17.70 -16.29 -6.33
CA LYS A 572 16.90 -16.96 -7.38
C LYS A 572 17.63 -17.99 -8.22
N GLU A 573 18.97 -18.00 -8.23
CA GLU A 573 19.69 -19.15 -8.77
C GLU A 573 19.53 -20.32 -7.81
N VAL A 574 19.42 -21.54 -8.34
CA VAL A 574 19.16 -22.73 -7.50
C VAL A 574 20.22 -22.86 -6.40
N VAL A 575 21.50 -22.60 -6.72
CA VAL A 575 22.60 -22.62 -5.74
C VAL A 575 22.46 -21.54 -4.66
N ASP A 576 21.99 -20.34 -5.00
CA ASP A 576 21.84 -19.24 -4.04
C ASP A 576 20.64 -19.46 -3.12
N VAL A 577 19.56 -20.05 -3.64
CA VAL A 577 18.37 -20.42 -2.85
C VAL A 577 18.70 -21.57 -1.90
N GLU A 578 19.39 -22.61 -2.36
CA GLU A 578 19.84 -23.70 -1.48
C GLU A 578 20.81 -23.21 -0.39
N ALA A 579 21.72 -22.28 -0.74
CA ALA A 579 22.61 -21.65 0.23
C ALA A 579 21.84 -20.77 1.24
N ALA A 580 20.81 -20.03 0.80
CA ALA A 580 19.98 -19.23 1.68
C ALA A 580 19.17 -20.10 2.67
N CYS A 581 18.54 -21.17 2.20
CA CYS A 581 17.81 -22.12 3.04
C CYS A 581 18.72 -22.87 4.04
N ALA A 582 19.96 -23.18 3.66
CA ALA A 582 20.92 -23.84 4.54
C ALA A 582 21.33 -23.01 5.77
N ARG A 583 21.21 -21.67 5.74
CA ARG A 583 21.64 -20.76 6.83
C ARG A 583 21.04 -21.10 8.21
N TYR A 584 19.84 -21.68 8.26
CA TYR A 584 19.22 -22.13 9.51
C TYR A 584 20.04 -23.23 10.24
N LEU A 585 20.68 -24.10 9.46
CA LEU A 585 21.48 -25.22 9.95
C LEU A 585 22.78 -24.70 10.56
N ASP A 586 23.46 -23.78 9.86
CA ASP A 586 24.69 -23.14 10.34
C ASP A 586 24.46 -22.36 11.64
N GLN A 587 23.31 -21.68 11.78
CA GLN A 587 22.92 -21.02 13.02
C GLN A 587 22.71 -22.01 14.18
N LYS A 588 22.13 -23.19 13.92
CA LYS A 588 22.03 -24.26 14.94
C LYS A 588 23.40 -24.81 15.36
N HIS A 589 24.34 -24.91 14.43
CA HIS A 589 25.69 -25.43 14.70
C HIS A 589 26.62 -24.41 15.38
N THR A 590 26.37 -23.10 15.20
CA THR A 590 27.18 -22.02 15.82
C THR A 590 26.59 -21.50 17.13
N HIS A 591 25.26 -21.42 17.26
CA HIS A 591 24.57 -20.95 18.47
C HIS A 591 23.69 -22.05 19.06
N GLY A 592 24.27 -22.79 20.02
CA GLY A 592 23.60 -23.90 20.70
C GLY A 592 22.24 -23.52 21.29
N THR A 593 21.18 -23.92 20.60
CA THR A 593 19.77 -23.74 20.99
C THR A 593 19.37 -22.30 21.36
N ALA A 594 19.60 -21.34 20.45
CA ALA A 594 18.90 -20.05 20.48
C ALA A 594 17.39 -20.26 20.22
N SER A 595 16.62 -20.54 21.28
CA SER A 595 15.23 -20.98 21.19
C SER A 595 14.24 -19.84 20.90
N PHE A 596 14.11 -19.45 19.61
CA PHE A 596 13.10 -18.50 19.14
C PHE A 596 11.67 -19.09 19.04
N GLN A 597 11.49 -20.36 19.38
CA GLN A 597 10.16 -20.98 19.54
C GLN A 597 9.88 -21.17 21.04
N PRO A 598 8.72 -20.72 21.57
CA PRO A 598 8.26 -21.19 22.87
C PRO A 598 8.00 -22.69 22.78
N ALA A 599 8.49 -23.46 23.76
CA ALA A 599 8.34 -24.91 23.76
C ALA A 599 6.86 -25.28 23.95
N MET A 600 6.21 -25.74 22.88
CA MET A 600 4.90 -26.39 22.98
C MET A 600 5.09 -27.80 23.54
N SER A 601 5.08 -27.91 24.87
CA SER A 601 4.90 -29.18 25.56
C SER A 601 3.54 -29.77 25.23
N THR A 602 3.51 -31.06 24.91
CA THR A 602 2.32 -31.88 24.59
C THR A 602 1.31 -31.96 25.73
#